data_AF-A0A0C3K816-F1
#
_entry.id   AF-A0A0C3K816-F1
#
_cell.length_a   1.000
_cell.length_b   1.000
_cell.length_c   1.000
_cell.angle_alpha   90.00
_cell.angle_beta   90.00
_cell.angle_gamma   90.00
#
_symmetry.space_group_name_H-M   'P 1'
#
loop_
_entity.id
_entity.type
_entity.pdbx_description
1 polymer ?
#
loop_
_entity_poly.entity_id
_entity_poly.type
_entity_poly.pdbx_seq_one_letter_code
_entity_poly.pdbx_strand_id
1 'polypeptide(L)'
;MEESPLEAPDGKYQSSLKPEFGDGRGFWKLYDDLAESKDRDLSMDLNGNLDTLLIFAGLFSAVNTAFISFTMSDLSPGSMDQTNALLERVALLLDNSTQTPGGQSSSFTPHPASVLANCLLYASLCCSLFSAAGAMLGKEWLRFFDRKQQVASLGDKARFRQRKFRGIQKWHFQETVQMLPYVLLLSVFLFFTGLVPFLLRVNKAVA
;
A
#
# COMPACT_ATOMS: atom_id res chain seq x y z
N MET A 1 -36.87 -29.04 47.79
CA MET A 1 -36.33 -27.68 47.94
C MET A 1 -35.36 -27.50 46.78
N GLU A 2 -35.81 -27.44 45.52
CA GLU A 2 -36.66 -26.41 44.89
C GLU A 2 -35.93 -25.06 44.84
N GLU A 3 -34.99 -24.97 43.89
CA GLU A 3 -34.30 -23.74 43.52
C GLU A 3 -35.28 -22.83 42.78
N SER A 4 -35.52 -21.65 43.36
CA SER A 4 -36.46 -20.64 42.87
C SER A 4 -36.03 -20.05 41.52
N PRO A 5 -36.99 -19.64 40.66
CA PRO A 5 -36.69 -19.05 39.36
C PRO A 5 -36.09 -17.65 39.53
N LEU A 6 -35.01 -17.38 38.79
CA LEU A 6 -34.40 -16.05 38.64
C LEU A 6 -35.45 -15.03 38.17
N GLU A 7 -35.85 -14.14 39.09
CA GLU A 7 -36.68 -12.96 38.81
C GLU A 7 -36.05 -12.11 37.71
N ALA A 8 -36.85 -11.80 36.69
CA ALA A 8 -36.46 -10.90 35.61
C ALA A 8 -36.35 -9.46 36.16
N PRO A 9 -35.30 -8.70 35.82
CA PRO A 9 -35.14 -7.35 36.33
C PRO A 9 -36.25 -6.42 35.84
N ASP A 10 -36.84 -5.73 36.81
CA ASP A 10 -37.92 -4.75 36.74
C ASP A 10 -37.91 -3.86 35.49
N GLY A 11 -39.10 -3.70 34.89
CA GLY A 11 -39.42 -2.89 33.72
C GLY A 11 -39.30 -1.37 33.89
N LYS A 12 -38.37 -0.88 34.72
CA LYS A 12 -38.13 0.56 34.96
C LYS A 12 -37.38 1.28 33.83
N TYR A 13 -36.89 0.56 32.81
CA TYR A 13 -36.19 1.16 31.68
C TYR A 13 -37.06 1.40 30.44
N GLN A 14 -38.38 1.17 30.52
CA GLN A 14 -39.27 1.40 29.38
C GLN A 14 -39.78 2.85 29.22
N SER A 15 -39.55 3.75 30.17
CA SER A 15 -40.33 4.99 30.26
C SER A 15 -39.64 6.28 29.81
N SER A 16 -38.61 6.25 28.96
CA SER A 16 -38.07 7.49 28.36
C SER A 16 -37.61 7.38 26.92
N LEU A 17 -38.12 6.41 26.17
CA LEU A 17 -38.03 6.48 24.71
C LEU A 17 -39.13 7.42 24.20
N LYS A 18 -38.72 8.51 23.53
CA LYS A 18 -39.58 9.43 22.77
C LYS A 18 -40.72 8.67 22.06
N PRO A 19 -41.93 9.25 21.94
CA PRO A 19 -43.08 8.59 21.30
C PRO A 19 -42.87 8.21 19.82
N GLU A 20 -41.81 8.69 19.17
CA GLU A 20 -41.35 8.22 17.86
C GLU A 20 -40.81 6.77 17.86
N PHE A 21 -40.51 6.21 19.03
CA PHE A 21 -39.94 4.86 19.16
C PHE A 21 -40.96 3.78 19.57
N GLY A 22 -42.25 4.05 19.34
CA GLY A 22 -43.35 3.10 19.58
C GLY A 22 -43.17 1.77 18.83
N ASP A 23 -43.41 0.65 19.54
CA ASP A 23 -43.12 -0.74 19.17
C ASP A 23 -41.61 -1.02 18.97
N GLY A 24 -41.06 -1.96 19.75
CA GLY A 24 -39.65 -2.37 19.65
C GLY A 24 -39.27 -2.78 18.22
N ARG A 25 -40.21 -3.33 17.43
CA ARG A 25 -39.99 -3.62 16.00
C ARG A 25 -39.83 -2.36 15.14
N GLY A 26 -40.54 -1.28 15.46
CA GLY A 26 -40.41 0.02 14.79
C GLY A 26 -39.05 0.64 15.06
N PHE A 27 -38.60 0.61 16.33
CA PHE A 27 -37.26 1.03 16.73
C PHE A 27 -36.16 0.27 15.97
N TRP A 28 -36.25 -1.07 15.92
CA TRP A 28 -35.24 -1.89 15.22
C TRP A 28 -35.22 -1.62 13.71
N LYS A 29 -36.38 -1.43 13.07
CA LYS A 29 -36.43 -1.09 11.64
C LYS A 29 -35.83 0.28 11.37
N LEU A 30 -36.19 1.30 12.16
CA LEU A 30 -35.67 2.65 12.02
C LEU A 30 -34.15 2.68 12.26
N TYR A 31 -33.69 1.96 13.28
CA TYR A 31 -32.26 1.84 13.58
C TYR A 31 -31.50 1.13 12.46
N ASP A 32 -32.04 0.04 11.90
CA ASP A 32 -31.40 -0.72 10.83
C ASP A 32 -31.32 0.09 9.53
N ASP A 33 -32.36 0.88 9.22
CA ASP A 33 -32.39 1.73 8.04
C ASP A 33 -31.40 2.90 8.14
N LEU A 34 -31.38 3.62 9.27
CA LEU A 34 -30.42 4.72 9.52
C LEU A 34 -28.97 4.23 9.55
N ALA A 35 -28.78 3.03 10.06
CA ALA A 35 -27.50 2.36 10.06
C ALA A 35 -27.01 1.97 8.67
N GLU A 36 -27.92 1.38 7.89
CA GLU A 36 -27.64 0.91 6.55
C GLU A 36 -27.34 2.08 5.61
N SER A 37 -28.01 3.24 5.79
CA SER A 37 -27.63 4.47 5.09
C SER A 37 -26.20 4.91 5.43
N LYS A 38 -25.86 4.98 6.73
CA LYS A 38 -24.53 5.43 7.16
C LYS A 38 -23.41 4.47 6.76
N ASP A 39 -23.62 3.16 6.83
CA ASP A 39 -22.66 2.16 6.39
C ASP A 39 -22.44 2.21 4.87
N ARG A 40 -23.49 2.49 4.08
CA ARG A 40 -23.38 2.67 2.63
C ARG A 40 -22.58 3.93 2.27
N ASP A 41 -22.85 5.05 2.93
CA ASP A 41 -22.14 6.31 2.67
C ASP A 41 -20.63 6.17 2.97
N LEU A 42 -20.30 5.58 4.13
CA LEU A 42 -18.91 5.30 4.51
C LEU A 42 -18.23 4.33 3.54
N SER A 43 -18.95 3.30 3.10
CA SER A 43 -18.47 2.32 2.13
C SER A 43 -18.14 2.99 0.79
N MET A 44 -19.04 3.82 0.29
CA MET A 44 -18.88 4.51 -0.99
C MET A 44 -17.68 5.48 -0.97
N ASP A 45 -17.54 6.28 0.10
CA ASP A 45 -16.40 7.17 0.28
C ASP A 45 -15.07 6.39 0.37
N LEU A 46 -15.04 5.33 1.18
CA LEU A 46 -13.85 4.51 1.32
C LEU A 46 -13.44 3.86 -0.01
N ASN A 47 -14.40 3.35 -0.77
CA ASN A 47 -14.14 2.73 -2.06
C ASN A 47 -13.52 3.74 -3.06
N GLY A 48 -14.05 4.97 -3.12
CA GLY A 48 -13.51 6.03 -3.97
C GLY A 48 -12.09 6.46 -3.56
N ASN A 49 -11.83 6.55 -2.25
CA ASN A 49 -10.50 6.85 -1.73
C ASN A 49 -9.48 5.75 -2.08
N LEU A 50 -9.86 4.48 -1.94
CA LEU A 50 -9.00 3.34 -2.30
C LEU A 50 -8.75 3.26 -3.82
N ASP A 51 -9.75 3.59 -4.65
CA ASP A 51 -9.59 3.67 -6.10
C ASP A 51 -8.59 4.75 -6.51
N THR A 52 -8.72 5.95 -5.94
CA THR A 52 -7.78 7.04 -6.16
C THR A 52 -6.36 6.63 -5.76
N LEU A 53 -6.21 5.97 -4.61
CA LEU A 53 -4.92 5.48 -4.12
C LEU A 53 -4.29 4.46 -5.09
N LEU A 54 -5.10 3.56 -5.64
CA LEU A 54 -4.64 2.50 -6.55
C LEU A 54 -4.18 3.06 -7.90
N ILE A 55 -4.92 4.04 -8.44
CA ILE A 55 -4.54 4.77 -9.66
C ILE A 55 -3.21 5.49 -9.44
N PHE A 56 -3.08 6.21 -8.34
CA PHE A 56 -1.84 6.93 -8.02
C PHE A 56 -0.67 5.96 -7.82
N ALA A 57 -0.86 4.86 -7.09
CA ALA A 57 0.18 3.85 -6.88
C ALA A 57 0.64 3.20 -8.20
N GLY A 58 -0.29 2.93 -9.12
CA GLY A 58 0.03 2.39 -10.44
C GLY A 58 0.81 3.38 -11.30
N LEU A 59 0.37 4.64 -11.38
CA LEU A 59 1.08 5.69 -12.11
C LEU A 59 2.48 5.92 -11.53
N PHE A 60 2.58 6.02 -10.21
CA PHE A 60 3.84 6.18 -9.52
C PHE A 60 4.77 4.98 -9.74
N SER A 61 4.24 3.75 -9.71
CA SER A 61 5.02 2.55 -10.02
C SER A 61 5.55 2.55 -11.46
N ALA A 62 4.77 3.02 -12.43
CA ALA A 62 5.22 3.10 -13.82
C ALA A 62 6.39 4.09 -13.98
N VAL A 63 6.25 5.29 -13.40
CA VAL A 63 7.30 6.32 -13.40
C VAL A 63 8.55 5.79 -12.69
N ASN A 64 8.39 5.21 -11.49
CA ASN A 64 9.51 4.68 -10.72
C ASN A 64 10.23 3.52 -11.44
N THR A 65 9.50 2.59 -12.07
CA THR A 65 10.09 1.52 -12.89
C THR A 65 10.90 2.07 -14.06
N ALA A 66 10.43 3.13 -14.73
CA ALA A 66 11.18 3.77 -15.80
C ALA A 66 12.51 4.35 -15.27
N PHE A 67 12.47 5.05 -14.14
CA PHE A 67 13.69 5.57 -13.49
C PHE A 67 14.63 4.45 -13.05
N ILE A 68 14.12 3.37 -12.45
CA ILE A 68 14.90 2.19 -12.09
C ILE A 68 15.60 1.61 -13.33
N SER A 69 14.93 1.54 -14.49
CA SER A 69 15.57 1.08 -15.72
C SER A 69 16.75 1.97 -16.11
N PHE A 70 16.61 3.29 -15.99
CA PHE A 70 17.71 4.23 -16.29
C PHE A 70 18.86 4.10 -15.30
N THR A 71 18.58 3.96 -13.99
CA THR A 71 19.64 3.82 -12.99
C THR A 71 20.33 2.46 -13.04
N MET A 72 19.61 1.39 -13.39
CA MET A 72 20.21 0.06 -13.63
C MET A 72 21.16 0.07 -14.82
N SER A 73 20.77 0.74 -15.91
CA SER A 73 21.64 0.89 -17.08
C SER A 73 22.95 1.60 -16.75
N ASP A 74 22.97 2.50 -15.75
CA ASP A 74 24.15 3.24 -15.30
C ASP A 74 25.05 2.44 -14.33
N LEU A 75 24.55 1.32 -13.76
CA LEU A 75 25.32 0.42 -12.88
C LEU A 75 25.88 -0.81 -13.59
N SER A 76 25.31 -1.17 -14.74
CA SER A 76 25.94 -2.14 -15.62
C SER A 76 27.08 -1.44 -16.35
N PRO A 77 28.29 -2.02 -16.42
CA PRO A 77 29.33 -1.48 -17.28
C PRO A 77 28.73 -1.36 -18.68
N GLY A 78 28.63 -0.12 -19.19
CA GLY A 78 28.17 0.10 -20.54
C GLY A 78 28.99 -0.80 -21.45
N SER A 79 28.36 -1.50 -22.38
CA SER A 79 29.08 -2.29 -23.37
C SER A 79 30.18 -1.47 -24.06
N MET A 80 30.03 -0.14 -24.12
CA MET A 80 31.05 0.83 -24.55
C MET A 80 32.26 0.96 -23.62
N ASP A 81 32.13 0.87 -22.29
CA ASP A 81 33.27 0.91 -21.36
C ASP A 81 34.05 -0.41 -21.39
N GLN A 82 33.35 -1.55 -21.51
CA GLN A 82 34.02 -2.83 -21.77
C GLN A 82 34.68 -2.86 -23.16
N THR A 83 34.04 -2.27 -24.17
CA THR A 83 34.61 -2.18 -25.53
C THR A 83 35.80 -1.23 -25.57
N ASN A 84 35.75 -0.09 -24.87
CA ASN A 84 36.86 0.87 -24.79
C ASN A 84 38.02 0.29 -23.96
N ALA A 85 37.75 -0.39 -22.85
CA ALA A 85 38.77 -1.09 -22.07
C ALA A 85 39.38 -2.26 -22.86
N LEU A 86 38.60 -2.96 -23.70
CA LEU A 86 39.12 -3.96 -24.63
C LEU A 86 39.92 -3.31 -25.78
N LEU A 87 39.45 -2.19 -26.34
CA LEU A 87 40.14 -1.46 -27.41
C LEU A 87 41.47 -0.89 -26.94
N GLU A 88 41.52 -0.35 -25.73
CA GLU A 88 42.75 0.15 -25.10
C GLU A 88 43.75 -1.00 -24.90
N ARG A 89 43.28 -2.17 -24.46
CA ARG A 89 44.13 -3.37 -24.37
C ARG A 89 44.64 -3.83 -25.74
N VAL A 90 43.80 -3.81 -26.78
CA VAL A 90 44.21 -4.16 -28.14
C VAL A 90 45.21 -3.15 -28.71
N ALA A 91 45.04 -1.85 -28.43
CA ALA A 91 45.97 -0.81 -28.84
C ALA A 91 47.35 -0.98 -28.17
N LEU A 92 47.39 -1.29 -26.87
CA LEU A 92 48.63 -1.57 -26.13
C LEU A 92 49.36 -2.84 -26.62
N LEU A 93 48.60 -3.86 -27.05
CA LEU A 93 49.13 -5.08 -27.67
C LEU A 93 49.71 -4.82 -29.07
N LEU A 94 49.15 -3.86 -29.82
CA LEU A 94 49.60 -3.50 -31.16
C LEU A 94 50.86 -2.61 -31.14
N ASP A 95 51.07 -1.85 -30.07
CA ASP A 95 52.18 -0.90 -29.91
C ASP A 95 53.48 -1.56 -29.36
N ASN A 96 53.54 -2.90 -29.37
CA ASN A 96 54.75 -3.71 -29.12
C ASN A 96 55.52 -3.37 -27.83
N SER A 97 54.80 -3.19 -26.71
CA SER A 97 55.40 -3.28 -25.38
C SER A 97 55.12 -4.65 -24.78
N THR A 98 56.16 -5.48 -24.67
CA THR A 98 56.19 -6.74 -23.91
C THR A 98 56.11 -6.51 -22.39
N GLN A 99 55.20 -5.63 -21.94
CA GLN A 99 54.83 -5.57 -20.54
C GLN A 99 53.75 -6.62 -20.32
N THR A 100 54.13 -7.63 -19.53
CA THR A 100 53.23 -8.65 -18.98
C THR A 100 51.92 -7.98 -18.54
N PRO A 101 50.73 -8.54 -18.89
CA PRO A 101 49.47 -7.96 -18.47
C PRO A 101 49.27 -8.26 -16.98
N GLY A 102 49.97 -7.54 -16.12
CA GLY A 102 49.58 -7.28 -14.74
C GLY A 102 48.39 -6.32 -14.75
N GLY A 103 47.35 -6.67 -15.49
CA GLY A 103 46.10 -5.93 -15.52
C GLY A 103 45.44 -6.13 -14.17
N GLN A 104 45.72 -5.24 -13.23
CA GLN A 104 44.83 -5.01 -12.11
C GLN A 104 43.45 -4.87 -12.73
N SER A 105 42.61 -5.90 -12.58
CA SER A 105 41.19 -5.75 -12.70
C SER A 105 40.84 -4.71 -11.65
N SER A 106 40.74 -3.45 -12.06
CA SER A 106 40.14 -2.39 -11.24
C SER A 106 38.75 -2.91 -10.94
N SER A 107 38.62 -3.56 -9.78
CA SER A 107 37.38 -4.14 -9.33
C SER A 107 36.39 -2.99 -9.34
N PHE A 108 35.42 -3.06 -10.26
CA PHE A 108 34.38 -2.06 -10.39
C PHE A 108 33.69 -2.02 -9.04
N THR A 109 34.08 -1.07 -8.20
CA THR A 109 33.57 -0.93 -6.86
C THR A 109 32.50 0.15 -6.98
N PRO A 110 31.23 -0.22 -7.14
CA PRO A 110 30.17 0.76 -7.35
C PRO A 110 30.19 1.73 -6.17
N HIS A 111 30.15 3.03 -6.49
CA HIS A 111 30.15 4.06 -5.47
C HIS A 111 28.97 3.83 -4.51
N PRO A 112 29.18 3.78 -3.18
CA PRO A 112 28.14 3.40 -2.21
C PRO A 112 26.89 4.28 -2.30
N ALA A 113 27.03 5.55 -2.72
CA ALA A 113 25.89 6.44 -2.94
C ALA A 113 24.98 6.00 -4.10
N SER A 114 25.52 5.39 -5.16
CA SER A 114 24.72 4.84 -6.26
C SER A 114 23.94 3.61 -5.83
N VAL A 115 24.56 2.74 -5.03
CA VAL A 115 23.89 1.55 -4.47
C VAL A 115 22.75 1.97 -3.54
N LEU A 116 22.99 2.93 -2.65
CA LEU A 116 21.96 3.48 -1.75
C LEU A 116 20.80 4.12 -2.52
N ALA A 117 21.07 4.91 -3.57
CA ALA A 117 20.03 5.52 -4.39
C ALA A 117 19.14 4.45 -5.05
N ASN A 118 19.72 3.38 -5.58
CA ASN A 118 18.95 2.28 -6.16
C ASN A 118 18.15 1.51 -5.11
N CYS A 119 18.75 1.21 -3.95
CA CYS A 119 18.02 0.62 -2.83
C CYS A 119 16.82 1.48 -2.40
N LEU A 120 16.97 2.81 -2.35
CA LEU A 120 15.88 3.74 -2.03
C LEU A 120 14.79 3.74 -3.11
N LEU A 121 15.16 3.68 -4.40
CA LEU A 121 14.21 3.57 -5.50
C LEU A 121 13.43 2.25 -5.45
N TYR A 122 14.08 1.11 -5.24
CA TYR A 122 13.40 -0.17 -5.03
C TYR A 122 12.53 -0.17 -3.77
N ALA A 123 13.00 0.40 -2.66
CA ALA A 123 12.22 0.51 -1.43
C ALA A 123 10.95 1.34 -1.65
N SER A 124 11.05 2.46 -2.37
CA SER A 124 9.88 3.26 -2.74
C SER A 124 8.89 2.45 -3.58
N LEU A 125 9.36 1.67 -4.56
CA LEU A 125 8.51 0.78 -5.37
C LEU A 125 7.76 -0.24 -4.50
N CYS A 126 8.48 -0.93 -3.60
CA CYS A 126 7.91 -1.92 -2.70
C CYS A 126 6.86 -1.31 -1.76
N CYS A 127 7.12 -0.12 -1.20
CA CYS A 127 6.15 0.59 -0.36
C CYS A 127 4.88 0.97 -1.15
N SER A 128 5.03 1.45 -2.39
CA SER A 128 3.88 1.75 -3.27
C SER A 128 3.05 0.49 -3.55
N LEU A 129 3.70 -0.62 -3.86
CA LEU A 129 3.04 -1.91 -4.10
C LEU A 129 2.33 -2.44 -2.84
N PHE A 130 2.95 -2.30 -1.67
CA PHE A 130 2.34 -2.68 -0.40
C PHE A 130 1.07 -1.86 -0.12
N SER A 131 1.13 -0.55 -0.37
CA SER A 131 -0.05 0.32 -0.31
C SER A 131 -1.14 -0.12 -1.31
N ALA A 132 -0.77 -0.41 -2.56
CA ALA A 132 -1.72 -0.87 -3.57
C ALA A 132 -2.37 -2.22 -3.21
N ALA A 133 -1.58 -3.18 -2.70
CA ALA A 133 -2.08 -4.47 -2.23
C ALA A 133 -3.05 -4.31 -1.06
N GLY A 134 -2.73 -3.43 -0.09
CA GLY A 134 -3.64 -3.10 0.98
C GLY A 134 -4.92 -2.41 0.49
N ALA A 135 -4.83 -1.58 -0.57
CA ALA A 135 -6.00 -0.95 -1.16
C ALA A 135 -6.95 -1.98 -1.79
N MET A 136 -6.38 -2.94 -2.51
CA MET A 136 -7.12 -4.06 -3.09
C MET A 136 -7.79 -4.93 -2.02
N LEU A 137 -7.08 -5.27 -0.95
CA LEU A 137 -7.67 -5.98 0.20
C LEU A 137 -8.81 -5.15 0.82
N GLY A 138 -8.60 -3.83 0.93
CA GLY A 138 -9.59 -2.82 1.28
C GLY A 138 -10.91 -2.99 0.52
N LYS A 139 -10.82 -2.94 -0.81
CA LYS A 139 -11.96 -3.05 -1.73
C LYS A 139 -12.62 -4.42 -1.67
N GLU A 140 -11.84 -5.49 -1.58
CA GLU A 140 -12.39 -6.85 -1.58
C GLU A 140 -13.18 -7.15 -0.31
N TRP A 141 -12.70 -6.66 0.83
CA TRP A 141 -13.45 -6.69 2.09
C TRP A 141 -14.77 -5.92 2.00
N LEU A 142 -14.76 -4.74 1.38
CA LEU A 142 -15.94 -3.92 1.23
C LEU A 142 -17.01 -4.61 0.37
N ARG A 143 -16.60 -5.19 -0.75
CA ARG A 143 -17.46 -5.99 -1.65
C ARG A 143 -18.05 -7.21 -0.96
N PHE A 144 -17.26 -7.89 -0.14
CA PHE A 144 -17.72 -9.04 0.61
C PHE A 144 -18.83 -8.68 1.60
N PHE A 145 -18.74 -7.52 2.25
CA PHE A 145 -19.78 -7.04 3.15
C PHE A 145 -21.05 -6.65 2.42
N ASP A 146 -20.93 -5.92 1.30
CA ASP A 146 -22.07 -5.46 0.51
C ASP A 146 -22.89 -6.65 -0.02
N ARG A 147 -22.21 -7.65 -0.60
CA ARG A 147 -22.86 -8.89 -1.07
C ARG A 147 -23.57 -9.67 0.05
N LYS A 148 -23.00 -9.72 1.25
CA LYS A 148 -23.60 -10.46 2.37
C LYS A 148 -24.79 -9.74 3.00
N GLN A 149 -24.79 -8.41 2.94
CA GLN A 149 -25.90 -7.61 3.43
C GLN A 149 -27.14 -7.75 2.56
N GLN A 150 -26.98 -7.87 1.23
CA GLN A 150 -28.09 -8.09 0.29
C GLN A 150 -28.84 -9.42 0.49
N VAL A 151 -28.23 -10.44 1.07
CA VAL A 151 -28.79 -11.81 1.16
C VAL A 151 -29.40 -12.11 2.54
N ALA A 152 -29.26 -11.22 3.53
CA ALA A 152 -29.59 -11.52 4.93
C ALA A 152 -31.03 -11.14 5.36
N SER A 153 -31.67 -12.04 6.12
CA SER A 153 -32.94 -11.81 6.84
C SER A 153 -32.80 -10.81 8.01
N LEU A 154 -33.90 -10.15 8.42
CA LEU A 154 -33.94 -9.14 9.50
C LEU A 154 -33.24 -9.56 10.82
N GLY A 155 -33.37 -10.83 11.22
CA GLY A 155 -32.69 -11.36 12.43
C GLY A 155 -31.20 -11.66 12.21
N ASP A 156 -30.83 -12.02 10.99
CA ASP A 156 -29.45 -12.32 10.62
C ASP A 156 -28.63 -11.04 10.40
N LYS A 157 -29.26 -9.93 9.97
CA LYS A 157 -28.62 -8.60 9.88
C LYS A 157 -28.00 -8.16 11.21
N ALA A 158 -28.71 -8.34 12.32
CA ALA A 158 -28.20 -7.98 13.66
C ALA A 158 -26.98 -8.83 14.07
N ARG A 159 -27.02 -10.15 13.82
CA ARG A 159 -25.89 -11.06 14.10
C ARG A 159 -24.70 -10.83 13.16
N PHE A 160 -24.99 -10.49 11.91
CA PHE A 160 -23.98 -10.15 10.91
C PHE A 160 -23.23 -8.89 11.31
N ARG A 161 -23.93 -7.89 11.83
CA ARG A 161 -23.34 -6.65 12.33
C ARG A 161 -22.45 -6.86 13.54
N GLN A 162 -22.85 -7.73 14.46
CA GLN A 162 -22.03 -8.09 15.61
C GLN A 162 -20.77 -8.88 15.21
N ARG A 163 -20.84 -9.69 14.15
CA ARG A 163 -19.66 -10.34 13.55
C ARG A 163 -18.79 -9.36 12.75
N LYS A 164 -19.38 -8.37 12.07
CA LYS A 164 -18.67 -7.27 11.40
C LYS A 164 -17.88 -6.45 12.42
N PHE A 165 -18.50 -6.07 13.53
CA PHE A 165 -17.84 -5.35 14.62
C PHE A 165 -16.73 -6.18 15.28
N ARG A 166 -16.99 -7.46 15.57
CA ARG A 166 -15.94 -8.38 16.09
C ARG A 166 -14.83 -8.65 15.08
N GLY A 167 -15.16 -8.67 13.79
CA GLY A 167 -14.22 -8.84 12.69
C GLY A 167 -13.32 -7.62 12.55
N ILE A 168 -13.88 -6.42 12.54
CA ILE A 168 -13.16 -5.13 12.50
C ILE A 168 -12.32 -4.91 13.77
N GLN A 169 -12.76 -5.40 14.93
CA GLN A 169 -12.01 -5.27 16.17
C GLN A 169 -10.90 -6.33 16.30
N LYS A 170 -11.04 -7.48 15.66
CA LYS A 170 -10.05 -8.59 15.71
C LYS A 170 -9.05 -8.54 14.57
N TRP A 171 -9.45 -8.02 13.42
CA TRP A 171 -8.55 -7.67 12.32
C TRP A 171 -8.32 -6.17 12.40
N HIS A 172 -7.08 -5.73 12.67
CA HIS A 172 -6.61 -4.32 12.60
C HIS A 172 -6.79 -3.65 11.21
N PHE A 173 -7.74 -4.09 10.40
CA PHE A 173 -8.04 -3.63 9.06
C PHE A 173 -8.34 -2.12 9.01
N GLN A 174 -9.03 -1.59 10.04
CA GLN A 174 -9.27 -0.14 10.12
C GLN A 174 -7.93 0.62 10.25
N GLU A 175 -6.99 0.11 11.04
CA GLU A 175 -5.65 0.70 11.16
C GLU A 175 -4.85 0.53 9.87
N THR A 176 -4.90 -0.64 9.21
CA THR A 176 -4.19 -0.87 7.94
C THR A 176 -4.67 0.10 6.85
N VAL A 177 -5.98 0.28 6.72
CA VAL A 177 -6.57 1.17 5.70
C VAL A 177 -6.27 2.64 6.00
N GLN A 178 -6.19 3.02 7.29
CA GLN A 178 -5.80 4.36 7.68
C GLN A 178 -4.31 4.64 7.43
N MET A 179 -3.44 3.62 7.54
CA MET A 179 -1.99 3.74 7.32
C MET A 179 -1.58 3.73 5.83
N LEU A 180 -2.42 3.16 4.97
CA LEU A 180 -2.20 3.06 3.52
C LEU A 180 -1.76 4.35 2.82
N PRO A 181 -2.49 5.48 2.92
CA PRO A 181 -2.09 6.73 2.28
C PRO A 181 -0.72 7.21 2.80
N TYR A 182 -0.42 7.02 4.08
CA TYR A 182 0.88 7.40 4.65
C TYR A 182 2.02 6.58 4.08
N VAL A 183 1.83 5.27 3.85
CA VAL A 183 2.84 4.41 3.20
C VAL A 183 3.10 4.85 1.76
N LEU A 184 2.04 5.22 1.02
CA LEU A 184 2.18 5.75 -0.33
C LEU A 184 2.91 7.11 -0.35
N LEU A 185 2.58 8.01 0.57
CA LEU A 185 3.29 9.29 0.70
C LEU A 185 4.76 9.06 1.05
N LEU A 186 5.06 8.18 2.00
CA LEU A 186 6.43 7.80 2.38
C LEU A 186 7.22 7.28 1.18
N SER A 187 6.58 6.46 0.33
CA SER A 187 7.16 5.99 -0.92
C SER A 187 7.57 7.15 -1.85
N VAL A 188 6.70 8.16 -2.01
CA VAL A 188 7.03 9.36 -2.80
C VAL A 188 8.23 10.12 -2.21
N PHE A 189 8.31 10.28 -0.88
CA PHE A 189 9.46 10.91 -0.23
C PHE A 189 10.77 10.13 -0.45
N LEU A 190 10.73 8.79 -0.33
CA LEU A 190 11.87 7.90 -0.61
C LEU A 190 12.34 8.05 -2.07
N PHE A 191 11.40 8.15 -3.01
CA PHE A 191 11.70 8.36 -4.43
C PHE A 191 12.42 9.68 -4.68
N PHE A 192 11.94 10.81 -4.15
CA PHE A 192 12.63 12.09 -4.28
C PHE A 192 14.04 12.07 -3.67
N THR A 193 14.19 11.40 -2.53
CA THR A 193 15.49 11.25 -1.86
C THR A 193 16.49 10.46 -2.72
N GLY A 194 16.02 9.45 -3.45
CA GLY A 194 16.83 8.72 -4.43
C GLY A 194 17.08 9.48 -5.74
N LEU A 195 16.12 10.31 -6.16
CA LEU A 195 16.14 11.04 -7.44
C LEU A 195 17.09 12.24 -7.44
N VAL A 196 17.09 13.04 -6.37
CA VAL A 196 17.90 14.28 -6.31
C VAL A 196 19.40 14.02 -6.50
N PRO A 197 20.04 13.05 -5.80
CA PRO A 197 21.44 12.72 -6.03
C PRO A 197 21.71 12.21 -7.44
N PHE A 198 20.79 11.45 -8.03
CA PHE A 198 20.92 10.93 -9.38
C PHE A 198 20.92 12.05 -10.42
N LEU A 199 19.96 12.98 -10.35
CA LEU A 199 19.89 14.13 -11.26
C LEU A 199 21.14 15.03 -11.16
N LEU A 200 21.63 15.26 -9.95
CA LEU A 200 22.85 16.05 -9.75
C LEU A 200 24.08 15.37 -10.36
N ARG A 201 24.16 14.04 -10.29
CA ARG A 201 25.24 13.27 -10.92
C ARG A 201 25.18 13.37 -12.44
N VAL A 202 24.00 13.19 -13.04
CA VAL A 202 23.81 13.30 -14.49
C VAL A 202 24.18 14.72 -14.97
N ASN A 203 23.74 15.77 -14.27
CA ASN A 203 24.07 17.15 -14.64
C ASN A 203 25.59 17.40 -14.60
N LYS A 204 26.29 16.94 -13.55
CA LYS A 204 27.76 17.04 -13.47
C LYS A 204 28.50 16.22 -14.52
N ALA A 205 27.91 15.16 -15.04
CA ALA A 205 28.52 14.36 -16.12
C ALA A 205 28.33 15.01 -17.49
N VAL A 206 27.32 15.86 -17.66
CA VAL A 206 26.97 16.54 -18.92
C VAL A 206 27.62 17.94 -19.04
N ALA A 207 27.96 18.58 -17.92
CA ALA A 207 28.61 19.90 -17.84
C ALA A 207 30.15 19.81 -17.84
#